data_AF-A0AAP4A1P9-F1
#
_entry.id   AF-A0AAP4A1P9-F1
#
_cell.length_a   1.000
_cell.length_b   1.000
_cell.length_c   1.000
_cell.angle_alpha   90.00
_cell.angle_beta   90.00
_cell.angle_gamma   90.00
#
_symmetry.space_group_name_H-M   'P 1'
#
loop_
_entity.id
_entity.type
_entity.pdbx_description
1 polymer ?
#
loop_
_entity_poly.entity_id
_entity_poly.type
_entity_poly.pdbx_seq_one_letter_code
_entity_poly.pdbx_strand_id
1 'polypeptide(L)'
;MRAGVRSRESRRLLLEAGAEEFAQTGFYQTKVSSIAARAGLTQPDFYIHFESKEQLYEELVESFGTLVNDTVQSMKIGPDLSEAEILRRGQVFLEAIFRVLSNNPAITRVGFYQATDSVRIKAEMAEHIKKHLLAAQRWGSCREELDPELTAECVIGLIERLTLTKLLPGRESPSVLAKQARNLLYHGMLGSEE
;
A
#
# COMPACT_ATOMS: atom_id res chain seq x y z
N MET A 1 -4.48 27.76 -22.22
CA MET A 1 -4.34 26.32 -21.88
C MET A 1 -2.92 25.89 -21.46
N ARG A 2 -1.82 26.46 -21.97
CA ARG A 2 -0.44 26.02 -21.62
C ARG A 2 0.06 26.34 -20.19
N ALA A 3 -0.50 27.33 -19.51
CA ALA A 3 -0.09 27.71 -18.15
C ALA A 3 -0.59 26.71 -17.08
N GLY A 4 -1.85 26.27 -17.17
CA GLY A 4 -2.42 25.27 -16.26
C GLY A 4 -1.81 23.87 -16.39
N VAL A 5 -1.35 23.50 -17.59
CA VAL A 5 -0.63 22.22 -17.80
C VAL A 5 0.73 22.24 -17.11
N ARG A 6 1.49 23.34 -17.24
CA ARG A 6 2.78 23.51 -16.55
C ARG A 6 2.62 23.53 -15.03
N SER A 7 1.60 24.22 -14.52
CA SER A 7 1.30 24.28 -13.08
C SER A 7 0.99 22.87 -12.51
N ARG A 8 0.19 22.05 -13.20
CA ARG A 8 -0.07 20.67 -12.75
C ARG A 8 1.18 19.79 -12.77
N GLU A 9 2.02 19.95 -13.78
CA GLU A 9 3.26 19.19 -13.90
C GLU A 9 4.27 19.56 -12.80
N SER A 10 4.46 20.85 -12.53
CA SER A 10 5.30 21.32 -11.41
C SER A 10 4.82 20.76 -10.08
N ARG A 11 3.51 20.76 -9.84
CA ARG A 11 2.93 20.19 -8.62
C ARG A 11 3.19 18.69 -8.47
N ARG A 12 3.08 17.92 -9.57
CA ARG A 12 3.40 16.49 -9.60
C ARG A 12 4.88 16.25 -9.28
N LEU A 13 5.79 17.00 -9.90
CA LEU A 13 7.22 16.91 -9.64
C LEU A 13 7.57 17.23 -8.18
N LEU A 14 6.91 18.20 -7.58
CA LEU A 14 7.08 18.52 -6.16
C LEU A 14 6.61 17.39 -5.24
N LEU A 15 5.49 16.73 -5.54
CA LEU A 15 5.01 15.56 -4.77
C LEU A 15 6.00 14.40 -4.86
N GLU A 16 6.49 14.09 -6.06
CA GLU A 16 7.49 13.03 -6.28
C GLU A 16 8.80 13.32 -5.56
N ALA A 17 9.33 14.54 -5.73
CA ALA A 17 10.53 14.99 -5.04
C ALA A 17 10.35 15.00 -3.52
N GLY A 18 9.19 15.45 -3.03
CA GLY A 18 8.86 15.45 -1.61
C GLY A 18 8.86 14.05 -1.04
N ALA A 19 8.19 13.10 -1.70
CA ALA A 19 8.17 11.71 -1.29
C ALA A 19 9.58 11.12 -1.18
N GLU A 20 10.46 11.39 -2.16
CA GLU A 20 11.85 10.92 -2.13
C GLU A 20 12.65 11.55 -1.00
N GLU A 21 12.57 12.87 -0.82
CA GLU A 21 13.28 13.58 0.25
C GLU A 21 12.83 13.10 1.65
N PHE A 22 11.52 12.96 1.85
CA PHE A 22 10.97 12.45 3.11
C PHE A 22 11.35 11.00 3.35
N ALA A 23 11.27 10.14 2.33
CA ALA A 23 11.66 8.75 2.45
C ALA A 23 13.14 8.57 2.84
N GLN A 24 14.02 9.47 2.36
CA GLN A 24 15.46 9.42 2.60
C GLN A 24 15.89 10.04 3.93
N THR A 25 15.36 11.22 4.25
CA THR A 25 15.85 12.04 5.38
C THR A 25 14.88 12.09 6.56
N GLY A 26 13.64 11.63 6.37
CA GLY A 26 12.55 11.76 7.34
C GLY A 26 11.96 13.17 7.37
N PHE A 27 10.71 13.25 7.80
CA PHE A 27 9.90 14.49 7.80
C PHE A 27 10.60 15.70 8.42
N TYR A 28 11.17 15.54 9.61
CA TYR A 28 11.75 16.65 10.38
C TYR A 28 13.00 17.25 9.71
N GLN A 29 13.86 16.43 9.11
CA GLN A 29 15.14 16.88 8.53
C GLN A 29 14.99 17.41 7.10
N THR A 30 13.93 17.03 6.40
CA THR A 30 13.65 17.51 5.03
C THR A 30 13.41 19.03 5.01
N LYS A 31 13.99 19.70 4.00
CA LYS A 31 13.85 21.15 3.78
C LYS A 31 13.07 21.43 2.50
N VAL A 32 12.25 22.48 2.50
CA VAL A 32 11.53 22.93 1.28
C VAL A 32 12.49 23.17 0.11
N SER A 33 13.67 23.75 0.39
CA SER A 33 14.69 23.99 -0.63
C SER A 33 15.27 22.71 -1.24
N SER A 34 15.38 21.61 -0.48
CA SER A 34 15.85 20.34 -1.03
C SER A 34 14.79 19.67 -1.90
N ILE A 35 13.51 19.74 -1.49
CA ILE A 35 12.37 19.28 -2.31
C ILE A 35 12.31 20.02 -3.64
N ALA A 36 12.32 21.36 -3.60
CA ALA A 36 12.27 22.18 -4.81
C ALA A 36 13.46 21.90 -5.74
N ALA A 37 14.68 21.84 -5.18
CA ALA A 37 15.88 21.54 -5.97
C ALA A 37 15.80 20.16 -6.63
N ARG A 38 15.32 19.13 -5.92
CA ARG A 38 15.11 17.79 -6.49
C ARG A 38 14.07 17.78 -7.60
N ALA A 39 13.00 18.56 -7.46
CA ALA A 39 11.98 18.73 -8.50
C ALA A 39 12.47 19.54 -9.73
N GLY A 40 13.70 20.07 -9.70
CA GLY A 40 14.20 20.98 -10.74
C GLY A 40 13.53 22.36 -10.72
N LEU A 41 13.01 22.76 -9.56
CA LEU A 41 12.24 23.99 -9.33
C LEU A 41 12.92 24.86 -8.27
N THR A 42 12.44 26.10 -8.13
CA THR A 42 12.91 27.02 -7.08
C THR A 42 12.01 26.96 -5.84
N GLN A 43 12.52 27.44 -4.71
CA GLN A 43 11.71 27.53 -3.48
C GLN A 43 10.49 28.45 -3.65
N PRO A 44 10.54 29.60 -4.37
CA PRO A 44 9.34 30.32 -4.75
C PRO A 44 8.32 29.47 -5.54
N ASP A 45 8.77 28.62 -6.48
CA ASP A 45 7.86 27.74 -7.23
C ASP A 45 7.15 26.73 -6.32
N PHE A 46 7.81 26.24 -5.28
CA PHE A 46 7.18 25.39 -4.26
C PHE A 46 5.97 26.09 -3.62
N TYR A 47 6.17 27.32 -3.18
CA TYR A 47 5.13 28.09 -2.46
C TYR A 47 3.97 28.55 -3.35
N ILE A 48 4.07 28.40 -4.67
CA ILE A 48 2.93 28.54 -5.59
C ILE A 48 1.94 27.38 -5.42
N HIS A 49 2.42 26.20 -5.02
CA HIS A 49 1.66 24.96 -4.97
C HIS A 49 1.32 24.46 -3.57
N PHE A 50 2.20 24.72 -2.60
CA PHE A 50 2.09 24.24 -1.24
C PHE A 50 2.47 25.35 -0.26
N GLU A 51 1.64 25.58 0.76
CA GLU A 51 1.88 26.56 1.82
C GLU A 51 3.06 26.15 2.71
N SER A 52 3.33 24.86 2.83
CA SER A 52 4.35 24.30 3.71
C SER A 52 4.76 22.89 3.28
N LYS A 53 5.84 22.36 3.88
CA LYS A 53 6.24 20.96 3.67
C LYS A 53 5.28 20.00 4.38
N GLU A 54 4.65 20.46 5.45
CA GLU A 54 3.61 19.78 6.22
C GLU A 54 2.41 19.48 5.30
N GLN A 55 1.91 20.48 4.58
CA GLN A 55 0.80 20.30 3.64
C GLN A 55 1.14 19.29 2.53
N LEU A 56 2.34 19.38 1.96
CA LEU A 56 2.79 18.41 0.96
C LEU A 56 2.86 16.99 1.55
N TYR A 57 3.39 16.85 2.76
CA TYR A 57 3.50 15.58 3.46
C TYR A 57 2.14 14.94 3.76
N GLU A 58 1.20 15.73 4.30
CA GLU A 58 -0.17 15.30 4.59
C GLU A 58 -0.85 14.77 3.33
N GLU A 59 -0.75 15.50 2.22
CA GLU A 59 -1.33 15.07 0.96
C GLU A 59 -0.69 13.77 0.42
N LEU A 60 0.62 13.57 0.58
CA LEU A 60 1.27 12.32 0.20
C LEU A 60 0.74 11.14 1.03
N VAL A 61 0.58 11.33 2.34
CA VAL A 61 0.08 10.29 3.25
C VAL A 61 -1.40 9.99 2.96
N GLU A 62 -2.22 11.01 2.74
CA GLU A 62 -3.64 10.85 2.40
C GLU A 62 -3.84 10.16 1.05
N SER A 63 -3.06 10.56 0.03
CA SER A 63 -3.09 9.92 -1.29
C SER A 63 -2.68 8.45 -1.21
N PHE A 64 -1.65 8.14 -0.42
CA PHE A 64 -1.24 6.76 -0.18
C PHE A 64 -2.33 5.94 0.53
N GLY A 65 -2.89 6.48 1.61
CA GLY A 65 -3.97 5.83 2.36
C GLY A 65 -5.19 5.54 1.49
N THR A 66 -5.59 6.51 0.66
CA THR A 66 -6.69 6.35 -0.30
C THR A 66 -6.41 5.22 -1.29
N LEU A 67 -5.23 5.21 -1.92
CA LEU A 67 -4.85 4.20 -2.90
C LEU A 67 -4.84 2.78 -2.31
N VAL A 68 -4.31 2.64 -1.10
CA VAL A 68 -4.29 1.36 -0.37
C VAL A 68 -5.70 0.93 0.00
N ASN A 69 -6.50 1.83 0.55
CA ASN A 69 -7.88 1.56 0.93
C ASN A 69 -8.72 1.13 -0.28
N ASP A 70 -8.66 1.86 -1.40
CA ASP A 70 -9.38 1.53 -2.64
C ASP A 70 -9.02 0.12 -3.13
N THR A 71 -7.74 -0.25 -3.03
CA THR A 71 -7.26 -1.57 -3.42
C THR A 71 -7.85 -2.67 -2.52
N VAL A 72 -7.89 -2.44 -1.21
CA VAL A 72 -8.49 -3.39 -0.26
C VAL A 72 -10.00 -3.51 -0.45
N GLN A 73 -10.69 -2.39 -0.68
CA GLN A 73 -12.14 -2.39 -0.92
C GLN A 73 -12.54 -2.99 -2.27
N SER A 74 -11.62 -3.02 -3.25
CA SER A 74 -11.87 -3.67 -4.54
C SER A 74 -12.02 -5.20 -4.46
N MET A 75 -11.59 -5.81 -3.35
CA MET A 75 -11.71 -7.24 -3.13
C MET A 75 -13.19 -7.63 -3.00
N LYS A 76 -13.68 -8.45 -3.93
CA LYS A 76 -15.05 -8.95 -3.92
C LYS A 76 -15.07 -10.42 -3.52
N ILE A 77 -15.58 -10.72 -2.33
CA ILE A 77 -16.00 -12.08 -1.96
C ILE A 77 -17.53 -12.09 -2.03
N GLY A 78 -18.09 -13.14 -2.63
CA GLY A 78 -19.53 -13.36 -2.73
C GLY A 78 -19.88 -14.79 -2.33
N PRO A 79 -21.17 -15.12 -2.21
CA PRO A 79 -21.61 -16.49 -2.00
C PRO A 79 -21.25 -17.38 -3.20
N ASP A 80 -21.22 -18.70 -2.97
CA ASP A 80 -21.13 -19.75 -3.99
C ASP A 80 -19.86 -19.70 -4.88
N LEU A 81 -18.76 -19.16 -4.36
CA LEU A 81 -17.48 -19.20 -5.06
C LEU A 81 -16.84 -20.59 -4.92
N SER A 82 -16.37 -21.15 -6.03
CA SER A 82 -15.53 -22.35 -5.98
C SER A 82 -14.19 -22.05 -5.31
N GLU A 83 -13.55 -23.06 -4.74
CA GLU A 83 -12.22 -22.95 -4.14
C GLU A 83 -11.20 -22.34 -5.12
N ALA A 84 -11.23 -22.78 -6.39
CA ALA A 84 -10.37 -22.25 -7.44
C ALA A 84 -10.58 -20.74 -7.66
N GLU A 85 -11.83 -20.26 -7.59
CA GLU A 85 -12.15 -18.84 -7.74
C GLU A 85 -11.71 -18.02 -6.52
N ILE A 86 -11.83 -18.58 -5.31
CA ILE A 86 -11.31 -17.96 -4.08
C ILE A 86 -9.78 -17.80 -4.17
N LEU A 87 -9.07 -18.88 -4.55
CA LEU A 87 -7.62 -18.86 -4.72
C LEU A 87 -7.18 -17.86 -5.79
N ARG A 88 -7.92 -17.78 -6.91
CA ARG A 88 -7.66 -16.83 -7.98
C ARG A 88 -7.84 -15.40 -7.51
N ARG A 89 -8.96 -15.08 -6.82
CA ARG A 89 -9.23 -13.74 -6.29
C ARG A 89 -8.23 -13.33 -5.21
N GLY A 90 -7.86 -14.24 -4.31
CA GLY A 90 -6.81 -14.01 -3.32
C GLY A 90 -5.46 -13.67 -3.96
N GLN A 91 -5.07 -14.39 -5.03
CA GLN A 91 -3.85 -14.04 -5.77
C GLN A 91 -3.95 -12.66 -6.42
N VAL A 92 -5.05 -12.38 -7.11
CA VAL A 92 -5.26 -11.08 -7.79
C VAL A 92 -5.20 -9.93 -6.79
N PHE A 93 -5.82 -10.09 -5.61
CA PHE A 93 -5.76 -9.11 -4.53
C PHE A 93 -4.33 -8.89 -4.02
N LEU A 94 -3.62 -9.97 -3.68
CA LEU A 94 -2.23 -9.88 -3.21
C LEU A 94 -1.31 -9.24 -4.27
N GLU A 95 -1.52 -9.56 -5.54
CA GLU A 95 -0.75 -8.95 -6.62
C GLU A 95 -1.09 -7.46 -6.78
N ALA A 96 -2.37 -7.08 -6.68
CA ALA A 96 -2.80 -5.69 -6.76
C ALA A 96 -2.18 -4.85 -5.63
N ILE A 97 -2.21 -5.34 -4.38
CA ILE A 97 -1.64 -4.59 -3.26
C ILE A 97 -0.11 -4.48 -3.38
N PHE A 98 0.60 -5.55 -3.78
CA PHE A 98 2.04 -5.45 -4.03
C PHE A 98 2.37 -4.51 -5.20
N ARG A 99 1.55 -4.48 -6.26
CA ARG A 99 1.74 -3.51 -7.35
C ARG A 99 1.62 -2.08 -6.84
N VAL A 100 0.58 -1.77 -6.05
CA VAL A 100 0.40 -0.46 -5.42
C VAL A 100 1.61 -0.07 -4.57
N LEU A 101 2.09 -0.98 -3.71
CA LEU A 101 3.24 -0.74 -2.84
C LEU A 101 4.58 -0.63 -3.61
N SER A 102 4.65 -1.17 -4.82
CA SER A 102 5.85 -1.08 -5.67
C SER A 102 5.86 0.11 -6.62
N ASN A 103 4.69 0.64 -7.01
CA ASN A 103 4.57 1.70 -8.01
C ASN A 103 5.28 2.99 -7.59
N ASN A 104 5.19 3.35 -6.30
CA ASN A 104 5.89 4.50 -5.74
C ASN A 104 6.60 4.10 -4.44
N PRO A 105 7.85 3.60 -4.52
CA PRO A 105 8.61 3.12 -3.36
C PRO A 105 8.82 4.19 -2.29
N ALA A 106 9.02 5.44 -2.70
CA ALA A 106 9.21 6.57 -1.79
C ALA A 106 7.92 6.88 -1.01
N ILE A 107 6.79 7.01 -1.71
CA ILE A 107 5.47 7.21 -1.09
C ILE A 107 5.14 6.04 -0.16
N THR A 108 5.42 4.80 -0.57
CA THR A 108 5.20 3.61 0.26
C THR A 108 6.04 3.65 1.54
N ARG A 109 7.31 4.06 1.46
CA ARG A 109 8.16 4.25 2.65
C ARG A 109 7.56 5.30 3.60
N VAL A 110 7.13 6.42 3.05
CA VAL A 110 6.51 7.50 3.83
C VAL A 110 5.21 7.02 4.48
N GLY A 111 4.21 6.64 3.67
CA GLY A 111 2.86 6.33 4.15
C GLY A 111 2.73 5.02 4.92
N PHE A 112 3.51 3.98 4.58
CA PHE A 112 3.36 2.65 5.18
C PHE A 112 4.29 2.38 6.37
N TYR A 113 5.37 3.16 6.54
CA TYR A 113 6.37 2.91 7.57
C TYR A 113 6.75 4.13 8.42
N GLN A 114 6.84 5.32 7.83
CA GLN A 114 7.39 6.50 8.53
C GLN A 114 6.31 7.40 9.12
N ALA A 115 5.16 7.53 8.45
CA ALA A 115 4.07 8.36 8.93
C ALA A 115 3.50 7.84 10.24
N THR A 116 3.14 8.75 11.14
CA THR A 116 2.37 8.43 12.35
C THR A 116 1.08 7.69 11.99
N ASP A 117 0.46 8.09 10.87
CA ASP A 117 -0.77 7.51 10.33
C ASP A 117 -0.58 6.11 9.73
N SER A 118 0.66 5.64 9.55
CA SER A 118 0.91 4.29 9.02
C SER A 118 0.25 3.19 9.87
N VAL A 119 0.18 3.38 11.20
CA VAL A 119 -0.50 2.46 12.12
C VAL A 119 -1.99 2.43 11.83
N ARG A 120 -2.62 3.61 11.65
CA ARG A 120 -4.04 3.72 11.32
C ARG A 120 -4.36 3.10 9.98
N ILE A 121 -3.56 3.37 8.95
CA ILE A 121 -3.72 2.79 7.61
C ILE A 121 -3.68 1.25 7.69
N LYS A 122 -2.70 0.67 8.40
CA LYS A 122 -2.59 -0.79 8.57
C LYS A 122 -3.78 -1.37 9.34
N ALA A 123 -4.25 -0.69 10.38
CA ALA A 123 -5.44 -1.10 11.13
C ALA A 123 -6.71 -1.07 10.26
N GLU A 124 -6.89 -0.05 9.43
CA GLU A 124 -8.01 0.04 8.48
C GLU A 124 -7.97 -1.11 7.46
N MET A 125 -6.78 -1.44 6.93
CA MET A 125 -6.62 -2.60 6.04
C MET A 125 -6.96 -3.92 6.76
N ALA A 126 -6.48 -4.11 7.98
CA ALA A 126 -6.76 -5.31 8.78
C ALA A 126 -8.27 -5.45 9.03
N GLU A 127 -8.96 -4.37 9.38
CA GLU A 127 -10.40 -4.37 9.60
C GLU A 127 -11.20 -4.72 8.33
N HIS A 128 -10.76 -4.25 7.17
CA HIS A 128 -11.38 -4.65 5.90
C HIS A 128 -11.15 -6.13 5.56
N ILE A 129 -9.94 -6.65 5.78
CA ILE A 129 -9.64 -8.08 5.58
C ILE A 129 -10.46 -8.94 6.55
N LYS A 130 -10.56 -8.53 7.83
CA LYS A 130 -11.39 -9.18 8.84
C LYS A 130 -12.85 -9.28 8.42
N LYS A 131 -13.43 -8.20 7.90
CA LYS A 131 -14.81 -8.20 7.36
C LYS A 131 -14.97 -9.20 6.21
N HIS A 132 -13.99 -9.31 5.33
CA HIS A 132 -14.01 -10.29 4.24
C HIS A 132 -13.90 -11.73 4.75
N LEU A 133 -13.05 -11.99 5.74
CA LEU A 133 -12.92 -13.31 6.37
C LEU A 133 -14.22 -13.73 7.08
N LEU A 134 -14.86 -12.82 7.82
CA LEU A 134 -16.16 -13.05 8.45
C LEU A 134 -17.26 -13.38 7.42
N ALA A 135 -17.29 -12.67 6.30
CA ALA A 135 -18.23 -12.97 5.21
C ALA A 135 -17.96 -14.35 4.60
N ALA A 136 -16.68 -14.68 4.37
CA ALA A 136 -16.29 -15.99 3.83
C ALA A 136 -16.65 -17.15 4.77
N GLN A 137 -16.48 -16.99 6.08
CA GLN A 137 -16.91 -17.97 7.08
C GLN A 137 -18.43 -18.18 7.05
N ARG A 138 -19.22 -17.09 6.97
CA ARG A 138 -20.69 -17.19 6.85
C ARG A 138 -21.16 -17.97 5.62
N TRP A 139 -20.37 -17.98 4.55
CA TRP A 139 -20.65 -18.71 3.32
C TRP A 139 -19.97 -20.09 3.26
N GLY A 140 -19.36 -20.56 4.35
CA GLY A 140 -18.65 -21.85 4.39
C GLY A 140 -17.41 -21.90 3.49
N SER A 141 -16.93 -20.74 3.01
CA SER A 141 -15.80 -20.60 2.08
C SER A 141 -14.45 -20.44 2.81
N CYS A 142 -14.47 -20.36 4.14
CA CYS A 142 -13.31 -20.22 5.01
C CYS A 142 -13.53 -21.06 6.27
N ARG A 143 -12.46 -21.62 6.82
CA ARG A 143 -12.48 -22.45 8.04
C ARG A 143 -13.06 -21.65 9.23
N GLU A 144 -14.00 -22.24 9.95
CA GLU A 144 -14.66 -21.60 11.10
C GLU A 144 -13.72 -21.43 12.30
N GLU A 145 -12.68 -22.26 12.41
CA GLU A 145 -11.72 -22.22 13.52
C GLU A 145 -10.70 -21.09 13.40
N LEU A 146 -10.60 -20.43 12.24
CA LEU A 146 -9.71 -19.30 12.05
C LEU A 146 -10.26 -18.08 12.78
N ASP A 147 -9.44 -17.48 13.65
CA ASP A 147 -9.71 -16.15 14.20
C ASP A 147 -9.54 -15.09 13.08
N PRO A 148 -10.62 -14.42 12.66
CA PRO A 148 -10.55 -13.45 11.56
C PRO A 148 -9.68 -12.23 11.86
N GLU A 149 -9.57 -11.83 13.13
CA GLU A 149 -8.77 -10.69 13.56
C GLU A 149 -7.28 -11.04 13.49
N LEU A 150 -6.89 -12.14 14.16
CA LEU A 150 -5.51 -12.63 14.10
C LEU A 150 -5.07 -12.95 12.66
N THR A 151 -5.96 -13.52 11.85
CA THR A 151 -5.66 -13.85 10.45
C THR A 151 -5.42 -12.58 9.63
N ALA A 152 -6.25 -11.54 9.82
CA ALA A 152 -6.05 -10.26 9.15
C ALA A 152 -4.70 -9.61 9.52
N GLU A 153 -4.35 -9.61 10.81
CA GLU A 153 -3.04 -9.13 11.30
C GLU A 153 -1.87 -9.92 10.65
N CYS A 154 -1.98 -11.24 10.57
CA CYS A 154 -0.99 -12.08 9.90
C CYS A 154 -0.82 -11.72 8.42
N VAL A 155 -1.93 -11.48 7.70
CA VAL A 155 -1.89 -11.09 6.28
C VAL A 155 -1.22 -9.73 6.10
N ILE A 156 -1.54 -8.74 6.94
CA ILE A 156 -0.90 -7.42 6.91
C ILE A 156 0.58 -7.53 7.23
N GLY A 157 0.95 -8.27 8.27
CA GLY A 157 2.35 -8.50 8.64
C GLY A 157 3.15 -9.16 7.53
N LEU A 158 2.55 -10.12 6.80
CA LEU A 158 3.17 -10.72 5.63
C LEU A 158 3.37 -9.70 4.51
N ILE A 159 2.34 -8.91 4.16
CA ILE A 159 2.42 -7.90 3.11
C ILE A 159 3.48 -6.85 3.46
N GLU A 160 3.47 -6.33 4.69
CA GLU A 160 4.43 -5.37 5.20
C GLU A 160 5.85 -5.93 5.17
N ARG A 161 6.07 -7.13 5.72
CA ARG A 161 7.41 -7.71 5.78
C ARG A 161 7.98 -8.00 4.40
N LEU A 162 7.19 -8.56 3.49
CA LEU A 162 7.62 -8.86 2.12
C LEU A 162 7.84 -7.58 1.31
N THR A 163 7.04 -6.55 1.55
CA THR A 163 7.23 -5.23 0.93
C THR A 163 8.62 -4.69 1.26
N LEU A 164 8.97 -4.64 2.55
CA LEU A 164 10.27 -4.10 2.99
C LEU A 164 11.46 -4.95 2.55
N THR A 165 11.35 -6.28 2.62
CA THR A 165 12.51 -7.18 2.45
C THR A 165 12.74 -7.69 1.04
N LYS A 166 11.68 -7.76 0.22
CA LYS A 166 11.71 -8.35 -1.12
C LYS A 166 11.29 -7.35 -2.19
N LEU A 167 10.15 -6.68 -2.00
CA LEU A 167 9.56 -5.82 -3.04
C LEU A 167 10.33 -4.52 -3.25
N LEU A 168 10.49 -3.68 -2.21
CA LEU A 168 11.15 -2.39 -2.33
C LEU A 168 12.64 -2.50 -2.74
N PRO A 169 13.40 -3.52 -2.30
CA PRO A 169 14.75 -3.76 -2.83
C PRO A 169 14.79 -4.33 -4.25
N GLY A 170 13.65 -4.60 -4.89
CA GLY A 170 13.58 -5.18 -6.24
C GLY A 170 14.03 -6.64 -6.33
N ARG A 171 14.00 -7.39 -5.22
CA ARG A 171 14.43 -8.80 -5.19
C ARG A 171 13.39 -9.75 -5.75
N GLU A 172 12.11 -9.38 -5.70
CA GLU A 172 10.99 -10.20 -6.18
C GLU A 172 9.92 -9.31 -6.83
N SER A 173 9.20 -9.86 -7.80
CA SER A 173 8.09 -9.15 -8.45
C SER A 173 6.79 -9.28 -7.64
N PRO A 174 5.83 -8.35 -7.82
CA PRO A 174 4.50 -8.46 -7.23
C PRO A 174 3.81 -9.81 -7.46
N SER A 175 3.90 -10.35 -8.68
CA SER A 175 3.24 -11.60 -9.05
C SER A 175 3.86 -12.83 -8.38
N VAL A 176 5.20 -12.86 -8.23
CA VAL A 176 5.89 -13.95 -7.53
C VAL A 176 5.55 -13.92 -6.03
N LEU A 177 5.61 -12.74 -5.40
CA LEU A 177 5.25 -12.59 -3.99
C LEU A 177 3.79 -12.97 -3.74
N ALA A 178 2.86 -12.51 -4.60
CA ALA A 178 1.44 -12.84 -4.48
C ALA A 178 1.18 -14.35 -4.58
N LYS A 179 1.82 -15.03 -5.54
CA LYS A 179 1.68 -16.49 -5.70
C LYS A 179 2.21 -17.24 -4.48
N GLN A 180 3.39 -16.88 -3.98
CA GLN A 180 3.99 -17.53 -2.80
C GLN A 180 3.18 -17.26 -1.52
N ALA A 181 2.79 -16.00 -1.30
CA ALA A 181 1.96 -15.59 -0.18
C ALA A 181 0.62 -16.33 -0.18
N ARG A 182 -0.08 -16.39 -1.32
CA ARG A 182 -1.32 -17.15 -1.44
C ARG A 182 -1.09 -18.63 -1.10
N ASN A 183 -0.07 -19.26 -1.68
CA ASN A 183 0.18 -20.68 -1.42
C ASN A 183 0.35 -20.95 0.08
N LEU A 184 1.11 -20.10 0.79
CA LEU A 184 1.28 -20.21 2.23
C LEU A 184 -0.02 -19.98 3.00
N LEU A 185 -0.80 -18.96 2.65
CA LEU A 185 -2.03 -18.59 3.36
C LEU A 185 -3.13 -19.64 3.19
N TYR A 186 -3.25 -20.26 2.02
CA TYR A 186 -4.34 -21.18 1.71
C TYR A 186 -3.99 -22.66 1.93
N HIS A 187 -2.73 -23.05 1.72
CA HIS A 187 -2.30 -24.44 1.90
C HIS A 187 -1.41 -24.65 3.13
N GLY A 188 -0.91 -23.59 3.77
CA GLY A 188 -0.01 -23.70 4.91
C GLY A 188 1.40 -24.17 4.51
N MET A 189 2.15 -24.69 5.49
CA MET A 189 3.52 -25.19 5.30
C MET A 189 3.59 -26.70 5.04
N LEU A 190 2.59 -27.45 5.48
CA LEU A 190 2.49 -28.89 5.28
C LEU A 190 1.45 -29.12 4.19
N GLY A 191 1.75 -30.00 3.24
CA GLY A 191 0.74 -30.48 2.30
C GLY A 191 -0.42 -31.08 3.09
N SER A 192 -1.65 -30.97 2.57
CA SER A 192 -2.79 -31.69 3.12
C SER A 192 -2.40 -33.16 3.29
N GLU A 193 -2.44 -33.69 4.51
CA GLU A 193 -2.37 -35.13 4.74
C GLU A 193 -3.55 -35.74 3.97
N GLU A 194 -3.25 -36.57 2.97
CA GLU A 194 -4.24 -37.40 2.27
C GLU A 194 -4.87 -38.43 3.22
#